data_AF-A0A7S0DLW1-F1
#
_entry.id   AF-A0A7S0DLW1-F1
#
_cell.length_a   1.000
_cell.length_b   1.000
_cell.length_c   1.000
_cell.angle_alpha   90.00
_cell.angle_beta   90.00
_cell.angle_gamma   90.00
#
_symmetry.space_group_name_H-M   'P 1'
#
loop_
_entity.id
_entity.type
_entity.pdbx_description
1 polymer ?
#
loop_
_entity_poly.entity_id
_entity_poly.type
_entity_poly.pdbx_seq_one_letter_code
_entity_poly.pdbx_strand_id
1 'polypeptide(L)'
;MWTATGRSPAFVFFAVLLFTAQTAHGLSPCDTIPGNETIFRFWFRSSELSDRYGLTDGDKVSHWINIGGNKLNASQTTVSSQPTFESDSASLVNGYPVVRFDGVDDMMTIENNDDINSQVTIERTYTFTFKTTSDITSRQLLYKEGGPSR
;
A
#
# COMPACT_ATOMS: atom_id res chain seq x y z
N MET A 1 -29.11 33.49 66.55
CA MET A 1 -28.46 33.88 65.28
C MET A 1 -27.18 33.03 65.17
N TRP A 2 -27.28 31.78 64.69
CA TRP A 2 -26.90 31.33 63.32
C TRP A 2 -25.45 31.76 62.97
N THR A 3 -24.44 30.92 63.27
CA THR A 3 -23.69 29.99 62.36
C THR A 3 -22.84 30.73 61.31
N ALA A 4 -21.65 30.31 60.86
CA ALA A 4 -20.92 29.04 60.88
C ALA A 4 -19.40 29.29 60.81
N THR A 5 -18.62 28.33 61.31
CA THR A 5 -17.16 28.22 61.17
C THR A 5 -16.76 27.86 59.73
N GLY A 6 -16.01 28.73 59.05
CA GLY A 6 -15.42 28.45 57.75
C GLY A 6 -13.94 28.03 57.89
N ARG A 7 -13.68 26.72 57.83
CA ARG A 7 -12.33 26.16 57.67
C ARG A 7 -12.09 26.01 56.16
N SER A 8 -11.16 26.77 55.59
CA SER A 8 -10.82 26.64 54.16
C SER A 8 -10.21 25.26 53.90
N PRO A 9 -10.74 24.46 52.96
CA PRO A 9 -10.07 23.22 52.57
C PRO A 9 -8.89 23.57 51.65
N ALA A 10 -7.70 23.15 52.03
CA ALA A 10 -6.55 23.14 51.14
C ALA A 10 -6.76 22.04 50.09
N PHE A 11 -7.00 22.42 48.84
CA PHE A 11 -7.03 21.49 47.71
C PHE A 11 -5.58 21.20 47.27
N VAL A 12 -5.08 20.00 47.55
CA VAL A 12 -3.83 19.52 46.97
C VAL A 12 -4.18 18.83 45.65
N PHE A 13 -3.81 19.45 44.53
CA PHE A 13 -3.93 18.84 43.21
C PHE A 13 -2.71 17.92 42.98
N PHE A 14 -2.93 16.61 42.97
CA PHE A 14 -1.95 15.66 42.45
C PHE A 14 -2.25 15.41 40.97
N ALA A 15 -1.45 15.99 40.07
CA ALA A 15 -1.48 15.63 38.65
C ALA A 15 -0.65 14.35 38.46
N VAL A 16 -1.32 13.21 38.26
CA VAL A 16 -0.66 11.99 37.79
C VAL A 16 -0.50 12.12 36.28
N LEU A 17 0.72 12.36 35.81
CA LEU A 17 1.05 12.31 34.38
C LEU A 17 1.17 10.83 33.97
N LEU A 18 0.15 10.33 33.27
CA LEU A 18 0.18 9.00 32.68
C LEU A 18 0.97 9.09 31.36
N PHE A 19 2.19 8.57 31.31
CA PHE A 19 2.93 8.40 30.05
C PHE A 19 2.52 7.06 29.42
N THR A 20 1.67 7.09 28.39
CA THR A 20 1.54 5.96 27.48
C THR A 20 2.73 5.97 26.54
N ALA A 21 3.58 4.93 26.60
CA ALA A 21 4.58 4.71 25.57
C ALA A 21 3.85 4.33 24.27
N GLN A 22 3.75 5.26 23.32
CA GLN A 22 3.28 4.96 21.98
C GLN A 22 4.47 4.54 21.12
N THR A 23 4.42 3.31 20.62
CA THR A 23 5.41 2.75 19.70
C THR A 23 5.39 3.53 18.37
N ALA A 24 6.59 3.98 17.98
CA ALA A 24 7.04 4.47 16.68
C ALA A 24 6.12 5.48 15.93
N HIS A 25 6.45 6.77 16.04
CA HIS A 25 6.23 7.72 14.96
C HIS A 25 7.42 7.65 14.00
N GLY A 26 7.37 6.71 13.06
CA GLY A 26 8.27 6.69 11.91
C GLY A 26 7.55 7.24 10.69
N LEU A 27 7.41 8.57 10.58
CA LEU A 27 6.92 9.19 9.34
C LEU A 27 8.02 10.02 8.71
N SER A 28 8.43 9.63 7.51
CA SER A 28 9.11 10.46 6.51
C SER A 28 9.01 9.78 5.14
N PRO A 29 9.08 10.55 4.05
CA PRO A 29 8.08 11.44 3.48
C PRO A 29 7.25 10.70 2.39
N CYS A 30 5.99 11.07 2.14
CA CYS A 30 5.10 10.41 1.14
C CYS A 30 4.43 9.08 1.58
N ASP A 31 4.04 8.95 2.85
CA ASP A 31 3.17 7.84 3.30
C ASP A 31 1.69 8.25 3.47
N THR A 32 1.38 9.52 3.28
CA THR A 32 0.01 9.94 3.03
C THR A 32 -0.29 9.66 1.56
N ILE A 33 -1.36 8.89 1.29
CA ILE A 33 -2.04 8.91 -0.02
C ILE A 33 -2.03 10.37 -0.49
N PRO A 34 -1.37 10.74 -1.61
CA PRO A 34 -1.38 12.13 -2.00
C PRO A 34 -2.84 12.46 -2.31
N GLY A 35 -3.39 13.36 -1.50
CA GLY A 35 -4.69 14.00 -1.65
C GLY A 35 -5.86 13.11 -2.06
N ASN A 36 -6.62 12.63 -1.08
CA ASN A 36 -7.91 11.94 -1.25
C ASN A 36 -7.85 10.65 -2.09
N GLU A 37 -8.72 9.70 -1.75
CA GLU A 37 -8.81 8.46 -2.53
C GLU A 37 -9.28 8.74 -3.97
N THR A 38 -9.75 9.94 -4.33
CA THR A 38 -10.32 10.22 -5.65
C THR A 38 -9.30 10.58 -6.75
N ILE A 39 -8.06 10.97 -6.44
CA ILE A 39 -7.09 11.35 -7.50
C ILE A 39 -6.32 10.15 -8.10
N PHE A 40 -5.86 9.20 -7.28
CA PHE A 40 -5.24 7.96 -7.77
C PHE A 40 -6.30 6.87 -7.82
N ARG A 41 -6.77 6.53 -9.03
CA ARG A 41 -7.77 5.46 -9.20
C ARG A 41 -7.22 4.09 -8.80
N PHE A 42 -5.95 3.84 -9.10
CA PHE A 42 -5.24 2.61 -8.76
C PHE A 42 -3.94 2.94 -8.06
N TRP A 43 -3.72 2.32 -6.90
CA TRP A 43 -2.52 2.48 -6.11
C TRP A 43 -2.15 1.15 -5.45
N PHE A 44 -1.07 0.54 -5.94
CA PHE A 44 -0.54 -0.73 -5.46
C PHE A 44 0.81 -0.49 -4.79
N ARG A 45 0.93 -0.89 -3.52
CA ARG A 45 2.20 -0.86 -2.78
C ARG A 45 2.52 -2.24 -2.26
N SER A 46 3.78 -2.66 -2.38
CA SER A 46 4.20 -3.99 -1.97
C SER A 46 4.14 -4.18 -0.45
N SER A 47 4.35 -3.13 0.35
CA SER A 47 4.26 -3.19 1.82
C SER A 47 2.89 -3.66 2.31
N GLU A 48 1.83 -3.29 1.60
CA GLU A 48 0.46 -3.69 1.96
C GLU A 48 0.25 -5.22 1.92
N LEU A 49 1.08 -5.95 1.17
CA LEU A 49 1.01 -7.41 1.10
C LEU A 49 1.43 -8.04 2.42
N SER A 50 2.47 -7.53 3.06
CA SER A 50 2.85 -7.97 4.40
C SER A 50 1.86 -7.44 5.44
N ASP A 51 1.54 -6.15 5.38
CA ASP A 51 0.72 -5.49 6.40
C ASP A 51 -0.73 -6.02 6.47
N ARG A 52 -1.32 -6.39 5.32
CA ARG A 52 -2.74 -6.81 5.25
C ARG A 52 -2.93 -8.30 5.05
N TYR A 53 -2.03 -8.96 4.35
CA TYR A 53 -2.15 -10.40 4.05
C TYR A 53 -1.15 -11.26 4.82
N GLY A 54 -0.22 -10.64 5.57
CA GLY A 54 0.79 -11.37 6.32
C GLY A 54 1.77 -12.11 5.43
N LEU A 55 1.95 -11.67 4.17
CA LEU A 55 2.95 -12.28 3.30
C LEU A 55 4.35 -12.06 3.87
N THR A 56 5.15 -13.10 3.72
CA THR A 56 6.55 -13.20 4.11
C THR A 56 7.42 -13.46 2.89
N ASP A 57 8.72 -13.29 3.05
CA ASP A 57 9.70 -13.46 1.98
C ASP A 57 9.54 -14.80 1.23
N GLY A 58 9.45 -14.74 -0.10
CA GLY A 58 9.27 -15.90 -0.96
C GLY A 58 7.82 -16.32 -1.20
N ASP A 59 6.84 -15.70 -0.55
CA ASP A 59 5.42 -16.04 -0.74
C ASP A 59 4.92 -15.64 -2.14
N LYS A 60 3.98 -16.42 -2.68
CA LYS A 60 3.31 -16.11 -3.95
C LYS A 60 2.23 -15.06 -3.78
N VAL A 61 2.17 -14.10 -4.69
CA VAL A 61 1.21 -13.00 -4.68
C VAL A 61 0.03 -13.32 -5.59
N SER A 62 -1.03 -13.88 -5.02
CA SER A 62 -2.28 -14.16 -5.74
C SER A 62 -3.17 -12.92 -5.90
N HIS A 63 -3.06 -11.96 -4.97
CA HIS A 63 -3.84 -10.74 -4.94
C HIS A 63 -2.98 -9.57 -4.46
N TRP A 64 -3.17 -8.42 -5.08
CA TRP A 64 -2.55 -7.17 -4.67
C TRP A 64 -3.64 -6.14 -4.41
N ILE A 65 -3.75 -5.76 -3.14
CA ILE A 65 -4.73 -4.78 -2.68
C ILE A 65 -4.51 -3.43 -3.37
N ASN A 66 -5.59 -2.87 -3.91
CA ASN A 66 -5.64 -1.49 -4.36
C ASN A 66 -6.07 -0.61 -3.18
N ILE A 67 -5.25 0.40 -2.85
CA ILE A 67 -5.56 1.40 -1.82
C ILE A 67 -5.83 2.78 -2.43
N GLY A 68 -6.08 2.85 -3.73
CA GLY A 68 -6.58 4.03 -4.43
C GLY A 68 -8.10 4.12 -4.39
N GLY A 69 -8.67 5.04 -5.16
CA GLY A 69 -10.11 5.33 -5.16
C GLY A 69 -11.02 4.28 -5.74
N ASN A 70 -10.46 3.36 -6.51
CA ASN A 70 -11.17 2.19 -6.96
C ASN A 70 -10.96 1.03 -5.97
N LYS A 71 -11.93 0.11 -5.88
CA LYS A 71 -11.87 -1.06 -5.01
C LYS A 71 -11.37 -2.33 -5.69
N LEU A 72 -11.00 -2.25 -6.96
CA LEU A 72 -10.53 -3.39 -7.73
C LEU A 72 -9.06 -3.67 -7.44
N ASN A 73 -8.82 -4.85 -6.90
CA ASN A 73 -7.50 -5.40 -6.67
C ASN A 73 -6.92 -5.96 -7.97
N ALA A 74 -5.60 -6.06 -8.03
CA ALA A 74 -4.97 -6.90 -9.04
C ALA A 74 -4.95 -8.35 -8.55
N SER A 75 -5.12 -9.31 -9.44
CA SER A 75 -5.13 -10.73 -9.11
C SER A 75 -4.43 -11.59 -10.17
N GLN A 76 -4.03 -12.78 -9.74
CA GLN A 76 -3.51 -13.86 -10.57
C GLN A 76 -3.88 -15.20 -9.94
N THR A 77 -4.70 -15.97 -10.66
CA THR A 77 -5.24 -17.24 -10.16
C THR A 77 -4.34 -18.42 -10.47
N THR A 78 -3.53 -18.35 -11.54
CA THR A 78 -2.60 -19.41 -11.91
C THR A 78 -1.34 -19.31 -11.05
N VAL A 79 -1.11 -20.30 -10.19
CA VAL A 79 0.03 -20.31 -9.23
C VAL A 79 1.38 -20.18 -9.91
N SER A 80 1.59 -20.79 -11.07
CA SER A 80 2.87 -20.69 -11.80
C SER A 80 3.16 -19.27 -12.28
N SER A 81 2.11 -18.50 -12.60
CA SER A 81 2.19 -17.14 -13.13
C SER A 81 2.05 -16.07 -12.03
N GLN A 82 2.03 -16.46 -10.75
CA GLN A 82 2.00 -15.54 -9.63
C GLN A 82 3.42 -15.03 -9.34
N PRO A 83 3.60 -13.70 -9.26
CA PRO A 83 4.88 -13.14 -8.86
C PRO A 83 5.17 -13.48 -7.38
N THR A 84 6.42 -13.28 -6.99
CA THR A 84 6.90 -13.55 -5.64
C THR A 84 7.02 -12.25 -4.83
N PHE A 85 6.60 -12.27 -3.57
CA PHE A 85 6.85 -11.19 -2.62
C PHE A 85 8.26 -11.34 -2.04
N GLU A 86 9.10 -10.32 -2.22
CA GLU A 86 10.47 -10.31 -1.70
C GLU A 86 10.58 -9.18 -0.66
N SER A 87 10.99 -9.55 0.55
CA SER A 87 11.16 -8.65 1.70
C SER A 87 12.51 -8.79 2.38
N ASP A 88 13.37 -9.67 1.86
CA ASP A 88 14.76 -9.77 2.28
C ASP A 88 15.58 -8.53 1.89
N SER A 89 16.62 -8.24 2.69
CA SER A 89 17.46 -7.04 2.55
C SER A 89 18.17 -6.90 1.19
N ALA A 90 18.42 -7.99 0.47
CA ALA A 90 19.09 -7.94 -0.83
C ALA A 90 18.13 -7.59 -1.98
N SER A 91 16.83 -7.84 -1.80
CA SER A 91 15.80 -7.58 -2.80
C SER A 91 15.12 -6.22 -2.67
N LEU A 92 15.23 -5.57 -1.50
CA LEU A 92 14.57 -4.29 -1.25
C LEU A 92 14.95 -3.22 -2.30
N VAL A 93 13.96 -2.40 -2.66
CA VAL A 93 14.18 -1.20 -3.48
C VAL A 93 13.85 0.01 -2.61
N ASN A 94 14.83 0.89 -2.42
CA ASN A 94 14.74 2.04 -1.51
C ASN A 94 14.32 1.67 -0.07
N GLY A 95 14.67 0.46 0.38
CA GLY A 95 14.32 -0.03 1.72
C GLY A 95 12.89 -0.57 1.86
N TYR A 96 12.15 -0.69 0.76
CA TYR A 96 10.80 -1.26 0.74
C TYR A 96 10.77 -2.64 0.10
N PRO A 97 9.87 -3.54 0.53
CA PRO A 97 9.69 -4.83 -0.11
C PRO A 97 9.19 -4.65 -1.56
N VAL A 98 9.33 -5.69 -2.36
CA VAL A 98 8.99 -5.67 -3.79
C VAL A 98 8.14 -6.86 -4.18
N VAL A 99 7.42 -6.72 -5.28
CA VAL A 99 6.81 -7.84 -5.99
C VAL A 99 7.68 -8.14 -7.21
N ARG A 100 8.28 -9.31 -7.24
CA ARG A 100 9.21 -9.75 -8.26
C ARG A 100 8.50 -10.61 -9.30
N PHE A 101 8.61 -10.18 -10.55
CA PHE A 101 8.21 -10.93 -11.72
C PHE A 101 9.45 -11.63 -12.28
N ASP A 102 9.37 -12.94 -12.49
CA ASP A 102 10.51 -13.78 -12.86
C ASP A 102 10.95 -13.64 -14.34
N GLY A 103 10.10 -13.02 -15.16
CA GLY A 103 10.34 -12.80 -16.59
C GLY A 103 9.93 -13.96 -17.50
N VAL A 104 9.26 -14.99 -16.96
CA VAL A 104 8.77 -16.15 -17.71
C VAL A 104 7.30 -16.01 -18.05
N ASP A 105 6.42 -16.05 -17.05
CA ASP A 105 4.96 -16.00 -17.23
C ASP A 105 4.22 -15.14 -16.20
N ASP A 106 4.95 -14.54 -15.25
CA ASP A 106 4.34 -13.74 -14.19
C ASP A 106 3.55 -12.53 -14.72
N MET A 107 2.32 -12.37 -14.25
CA MET A 107 1.51 -11.19 -14.53
C MET A 107 0.46 -10.98 -13.44
N MET A 108 0.02 -9.73 -13.28
CA MET A 108 -1.14 -9.38 -12.47
C MET A 108 -2.18 -8.71 -13.35
N THR A 109 -3.45 -9.07 -13.17
CA THR A 109 -4.56 -8.51 -13.94
C THR A 109 -5.52 -7.74 -13.05
N ILE A 110 -6.03 -6.63 -13.56
CA ILE A 110 -7.10 -5.86 -12.93
C ILE A 110 -8.35 -6.13 -13.76
N GLU A 111 -9.48 -6.34 -13.09
CA GLU A 111 -10.76 -6.57 -13.77
C GLU A 111 -11.19 -5.36 -14.61
N ASN A 112 -12.05 -5.62 -15.59
CA ASN A 112 -12.60 -4.59 -16.46
C ASN A 112 -13.29 -3.49 -15.64
N ASN A 113 -12.92 -2.24 -15.87
CA ASN A 113 -13.45 -1.12 -15.11
C ASN A 113 -13.64 0.14 -15.96
N ASP A 114 -14.67 0.92 -15.65
CA ASP A 114 -14.97 2.16 -16.38
C ASP A 114 -13.87 3.21 -16.23
N ASP A 115 -13.20 3.31 -15.07
CA ASP A 115 -12.13 4.29 -14.84
C ASP A 115 -10.97 4.12 -15.82
N ILE A 116 -10.72 2.89 -16.27
CA ILE A 116 -9.69 2.55 -17.26
C ILE A 116 -10.31 2.60 -18.66
N ASN A 117 -11.41 1.88 -18.90
CA ASN A 117 -11.87 1.60 -20.26
C ASN A 117 -12.73 2.70 -20.89
N SER A 118 -13.55 3.40 -20.09
CA SER A 118 -14.70 4.16 -20.62
C SER A 118 -14.82 5.58 -20.05
N GLN A 119 -14.10 5.90 -18.96
CA GLN A 119 -14.18 7.19 -18.30
C GLN A 119 -13.55 8.26 -19.18
N VAL A 120 -14.32 9.33 -19.42
CA VAL A 120 -13.81 10.54 -20.06
C VAL A 120 -12.79 11.17 -19.11
N THR A 121 -11.53 11.11 -19.53
CA THR A 121 -10.39 11.71 -18.81
C THR A 121 -9.73 12.69 -19.76
N ILE A 122 -9.41 13.88 -19.27
CA ILE A 122 -8.64 14.87 -20.04
C ILE A 122 -7.17 14.48 -20.11
N GLU A 123 -6.66 13.86 -19.04
CA GLU A 123 -5.29 13.38 -18.90
C GLU A 123 -5.29 12.12 -18.02
N ARG A 124 -4.36 11.19 -18.30
CA ARG A 124 -4.06 10.04 -17.45
C ARG A 124 -2.56 10.01 -17.20
N THR A 125 -2.19 9.74 -15.95
CA THR A 125 -0.79 9.58 -15.55
C THR A 125 -0.61 8.24 -14.89
N TYR A 126 0.40 7.50 -15.35
CA TYR A 126 0.81 6.24 -14.76
C TYR A 126 2.21 6.41 -14.19
N THR A 127 2.39 5.97 -12.94
CA THR A 127 3.68 6.04 -12.26
C THR A 127 4.07 4.63 -11.82
N PHE A 128 5.28 4.24 -12.17
CA PHE A 128 5.85 2.95 -11.78
C PHE A 128 7.21 3.17 -11.12
N THR A 129 7.46 2.47 -10.02
CA THR A 129 8.81 2.26 -9.51
C THR A 129 9.17 0.81 -9.84
N PHE A 130 10.19 0.62 -10.68
CA PHE A 130 10.63 -0.71 -11.07
C PHE A 130 12.16 -0.78 -11.09
N LYS A 131 12.67 -1.99 -10.91
CA LYS A 131 14.09 -2.34 -11.05
C LYS A 131 14.15 -3.54 -11.98
N THR A 132 15.00 -3.47 -13.00
CA THR A 132 15.22 -4.61 -13.88
C THR A 132 16.08 -5.67 -13.18
N THR A 133 15.94 -6.92 -13.59
CA THR A 133 16.90 -7.96 -13.25
C THR A 133 18.16 -7.81 -14.12
N SER A 134 19.01 -8.83 -14.14
CA SER A 134 20.12 -8.90 -15.10
C SER A 134 19.64 -9.07 -16.54
N ASP A 135 18.41 -9.57 -16.76
CA ASP A 135 17.85 -9.63 -18.11
C ASP A 135 17.21 -8.30 -18.49
N ILE A 136 17.98 -7.53 -19.24
CA ILE A 136 17.56 -6.29 -19.90
C ILE A 136 17.47 -6.45 -21.42
N THR A 137 17.58 -7.69 -21.91
CA THR A 137 17.60 -8.02 -23.34
C THR A 137 16.26 -8.51 -23.85
N SER A 138 15.52 -9.23 -23.00
CA SER A 138 14.14 -9.64 -23.27
C SER A 138 13.18 -8.47 -23.13
N ARG A 139 12.07 -8.51 -23.87
CA ARG A 139 11.01 -7.50 -23.77
C ARG A 139 10.37 -7.58 -22.39
N GLN A 140 10.49 -6.50 -21.62
CA GLN A 140 9.78 -6.30 -20.36
C GLN A 140 8.48 -5.56 -20.62
N LEU A 141 7.34 -6.08 -20.13
CA LEU A 141 6.04 -5.42 -20.21
C LEU A 141 5.63 -4.95 -18.82
N LEU A 142 5.61 -3.63 -18.60
CA LEU A 142 5.21 -3.04 -17.32
C LEU A 142 3.70 -2.84 -17.21
N TYR A 143 3.04 -2.58 -18.33
CA TYR A 143 1.60 -2.34 -18.38
C TYR A 143 1.07 -2.59 -19.79
N LYS A 144 -0.13 -3.17 -19.88
CA LYS A 144 -0.95 -3.18 -21.10
C LYS A 144 -2.39 -2.85 -20.75
N GLU A 145 -3.00 -2.00 -21.57
CA GLU A 145 -4.44 -1.77 -21.61
C GLU A 145 -4.95 -2.29 -22.96
N GLY A 146 -6.18 -2.81 -22.99
CA GLY A 146 -6.75 -3.41 -24.19
C GLY A 146 -6.38 -4.89 -24.36
N GLY A 147 -7.43 -5.71 -24.36
CA GLY A 147 -7.44 -7.08 -24.89
C GLY A 147 -8.51 -7.16 -26.00
N PRO A 148 -8.59 -8.24 -26.78
CA PRO A 148 -9.57 -8.32 -27.86
C PRO A 148 -10.97 -8.12 -27.27
N SER A 149 -11.58 -6.98 -27.61
CA SER A 149 -13.02 -6.76 -27.58
C SER A 149 -13.68 -8.03 -28.12
N ARG A 150 -14.49 -8.68 -27.29
CA ARG A 150 -15.41 -9.72 -27.76
C ARG A 150 -16.72 -9.07 -28.15
#